data_AF-A0AAV6CFB1-F1
#
_entry.id   AF-A0AAV6CFB1-F1
#
_cell.length_a   1.000
_cell.length_b   1.000
_cell.length_c   1.000
_cell.angle_alpha   90.00
_cell.angle_beta   90.00
_cell.angle_gamma   90.00
#
_symmetry.space_group_name_H-M   'P 1'
#
loop_
_entity.id
_entity.type
_entity.pdbx_description
1 polymer ?
#
loop_
_entity_poly.entity_id
_entity_poly.type
_entity_poly.pdbx_seq_one_letter_code
_entity_poly.pdbx_strand_id
1 'polypeptide(L)'
;GSRVARYLLMQLVVNVSYGVCVAIGLHLIGVPNAMLWGAFATALRFIPYVGPWIGAILPIALSLTVSPGWKMPLLTVSLFVALELVSNNILSHGCTGRAPG
;
A
#
# COMPACT_ATOMS: atom_id res chain seq x y z
N GLY A 1 -17.07 -20.05 15.73
CA GLY A 1 -16.71 -20.23 14.31
C GLY A 1 -16.82 -18.97 13.47
N SER A 2 -18.02 -18.38 13.36
CA SER A 2 -18.35 -17.33 12.38
C SER A 2 -17.63 -15.97 12.55
N ARG A 3 -17.28 -15.57 13.77
CA ARG A 3 -16.60 -14.27 14.02
C ARG A 3 -15.14 -14.27 13.54
N VAL A 4 -14.43 -15.38 13.73
CA VAL A 4 -13.02 -15.52 13.32
C VAL A 4 -12.92 -15.56 11.80
N ALA A 5 -13.80 -16.32 11.13
CA ALA A 5 -13.88 -16.36 9.68
C ALA A 5 -14.18 -14.98 9.06
N ARG A 6 -15.11 -14.22 9.66
CA ARG A 6 -15.43 -12.86 9.19
C ARG A 6 -14.27 -11.89 9.40
N TYR A 7 -13.52 -12.02 10.50
CA TYR A 7 -12.30 -11.24 10.75
C TYR A 7 -11.20 -11.55 9.73
N LEU A 8 -10.91 -12.83 9.49
CA LEU A 8 -9.92 -13.24 8.50
C LEU A 8 -10.32 -12.81 7.08
N LEU A 9 -11.60 -12.90 6.74
CA LEU A 9 -12.12 -12.39 5.45
C LEU A 9 -11.95 -10.89 5.33
N MET A 10 -12.32 -10.10 6.35
CA MET A 10 -12.11 -8.65 6.34
C MET A 10 -10.64 -8.28 6.24
N GLN A 11 -9.77 -8.98 6.96
CA GLN A 11 -8.32 -8.78 6.91
C GLN A 11 -7.75 -9.13 5.53
N LEU A 12 -8.23 -10.22 4.91
CA LEU A 12 -7.85 -10.63 3.57
C LEU A 12 -8.31 -9.60 2.52
N VAL A 13 -9.57 -9.16 2.58
CA VAL A 13 -10.12 -8.15 1.66
C VAL A 13 -9.34 -6.84 1.76
N VAL A 14 -9.02 -6.39 2.98
CA VAL A 14 -8.25 -5.17 3.22
C VAL A 14 -6.78 -5.29 2.78
N ASN A 15 -6.19 -6.48 2.90
CA ASN A 15 -4.83 -6.72 2.44
C ASN A 15 -4.76 -6.78 0.92
N VAL A 16 -5.68 -7.54 0.30
CA VAL A 16 -5.75 -7.70 -1.16
C VAL A 16 -6.10 -6.39 -1.84
N SER A 17 -7.08 -5.64 -1.33
CA SER A 17 -7.45 -4.34 -1.92
C SER A 17 -6.28 -3.36 -1.92
N TYR A 18 -5.49 -3.33 -0.83
CA TYR A 18 -4.30 -2.49 -0.75
C TYR A 18 -3.22 -2.92 -1.76
N GLY A 19 -2.92 -4.22 -1.84
CA GLY A 19 -1.98 -4.77 -2.81
C GLY A 19 -2.36 -4.49 -4.26
N VAL A 20 -3.66 -4.60 -4.56
CA VAL A 20 -4.23 -4.28 -5.87
C VAL A 20 -4.06 -2.79 -6.17
N CYS A 21 -4.35 -1.90 -5.22
CA CYS A 21 -4.11 -0.45 -5.40
C CYS A 21 -2.63 -0.14 -5.68
N VAL A 22 -1.70 -0.78 -4.97
CA VAL A 22 -0.25 -0.63 -5.21
C VAL A 22 0.14 -1.16 -6.59
N ALA A 23 -0.33 -2.36 -6.96
CA ALA A 23 -0.05 -2.97 -8.25
C ALA A 23 -0.57 -2.10 -9.41
N ILE A 24 -1.81 -1.62 -9.33
CA ILE A 24 -2.41 -0.73 -10.33
C ILE A 24 -1.62 0.57 -10.42
N GLY A 25 -1.28 1.17 -9.28
CA GLY A 25 -0.50 2.40 -9.23
C GLY A 25 0.86 2.27 -9.90
N LEU A 26 1.63 1.23 -9.55
CA LEU A 26 2.92 0.93 -10.17
C LEU A 26 2.80 0.60 -11.65
N HIS A 27 1.73 -0.11 -12.04
CA HIS A 27 1.47 -0.47 -13.43
C HIS A 27 1.17 0.78 -14.29
N LEU A 28 0.40 1.74 -13.76
CA LEU A 28 0.14 3.03 -14.42
C LEU A 28 1.40 3.88 -14.57
N ILE A 29 2.35 3.78 -13.63
CA ILE A 29 3.64 4.48 -13.69
C ILE A 29 4.59 3.82 -14.71
N GLY A 30 4.32 2.57 -15.10
CA GLY A 30 5.17 1.78 -16.00
C GLY A 30 6.35 1.11 -15.29
N VAL A 31 6.26 0.92 -13.97
CA VAL A 31 7.31 0.23 -13.20
C VAL A 31 7.27 -1.26 -13.57
N PRO A 32 8.40 -1.86 -13.99
CA PRO A 32 8.44 -3.28 -14.28
C PRO A 32 8.16 -4.10 -13.02
N ASN A 33 7.51 -5.26 -13.20
CA ASN A 33 7.13 -6.16 -12.10
C ASN A 33 6.13 -5.54 -11.10
N ALA A 34 5.26 -4.62 -11.53
CA ALA A 34 4.23 -3.99 -10.69
C ALA A 34 3.39 -4.98 -9.85
N MET A 35 3.03 -6.12 -10.43
CA MET A 35 2.26 -7.16 -9.74
C MET A 35 3.07 -7.86 -8.63
N LEU A 36 4.38 -8.03 -8.84
CA LEU A 36 5.32 -8.59 -7.87
C LEU A 36 5.42 -7.65 -6.65
N TRP A 37 5.53 -6.35 -6.90
CA TRP A 37 5.55 -5.32 -5.85
C TRP A 37 4.23 -5.20 -5.09
N GLY A 38 3.08 -5.30 -5.77
CA GLY A 38 1.77 -5.31 -5.11
C GLY A 38 1.57 -6.54 -4.22
N ALA A 39 2.00 -7.72 -4.67
CA ALA A 39 2.01 -8.93 -3.85
C ALA A 39 2.94 -8.78 -2.62
N PHE A 40 4.13 -8.18 -2.82
CA PHE A 40 5.07 -7.89 -1.74
C PHE A 40 4.49 -6.91 -0.71
N ALA A 41 3.84 -5.84 -1.16
CA ALA A 41 3.14 -4.89 -0.31
C ALA A 41 1.98 -5.55 0.46
N THR A 42 1.26 -6.48 -0.16
CA THR A 42 0.20 -7.28 0.48
C THR A 42 0.76 -8.15 1.60
N ALA A 43 1.88 -8.84 1.34
CA ALA A 43 2.56 -9.67 2.32
C ALA A 43 3.14 -8.84 3.47
N LEU A 44 3.71 -7.68 3.19
CA LEU A 44 4.25 -6.80 4.22
C LEU A 44 3.16 -6.11 5.06
N ARG A 45 1.91 -6.03 4.57
CA ARG A 45 0.77 -5.43 5.28
C ARG A 45 0.30 -6.25 6.50
N PHE A 46 0.83 -7.46 6.71
CA PHE A 46 0.76 -8.11 8.02
C PHE A 46 1.40 -7.26 9.13
N ILE A 47 2.33 -6.35 8.78
CA ILE A 47 2.96 -5.37 9.66
C ILE A 47 2.39 -3.98 9.30
N PRO A 48 1.38 -3.49 10.03
CA PRO A 48 0.80 -2.17 9.78
C PRO A 48 1.88 -1.07 9.90
N TYR A 49 1.76 -0.02 9.08
CA TYR A 49 2.68 1.13 8.96
C TYR A 49 4.06 0.87 8.37
N VAL A 50 4.66 -0.30 8.56
CA VAL A 50 6.03 -0.56 8.06
C VAL A 50 6.01 -1.10 6.63
N GLY A 51 5.01 -1.91 6.31
CA GLY A 51 4.98 -2.65 5.06
C GLY A 51 4.98 -1.81 3.79
N PRO A 52 4.22 -0.71 3.72
CA PRO A 52 4.22 0.17 2.56
C PRO A 52 5.57 0.85 2.33
N TRP A 53 6.24 1.33 3.37
CA TRP A 53 7.52 2.03 3.26
C TRP A 53 8.65 1.10 2.80
N ILE A 54 8.73 -0.10 3.38
CA ILE A 54 9.73 -1.10 2.96
C ILE A 54 9.42 -1.62 1.55
N GLY A 55 8.14 -1.85 1.25
CA GLY A 55 7.68 -2.30 -0.06
C GLY A 55 7.83 -1.25 -1.17
N ALA A 56 7.91 0.04 -0.82
CA ALA A 56 8.12 1.15 -1.75
C ALA A 56 9.58 1.36 -2.12
N ILE A 57 10.50 1.18 -1.17
CA ILE A 57 11.93 1.47 -1.34
C ILE A 57 12.51 0.71 -2.53
N LEU A 58 12.16 -0.57 -2.66
CA LEU A 58 12.64 -1.43 -3.74
C LEU A 58 12.17 -0.98 -5.13
N PRO A 59 10.86 -0.78 -5.41
CA PRO A 59 10.38 -0.28 -6.70
C PRO A 59 10.81 1.16 -6.98
N ILE A 60 11.01 2.02 -5.96
CA ILE A 60 11.59 3.36 -6.13
C ILE A 60 13.04 3.24 -6.63
N ALA A 61 13.86 2.40 -5.99
CA ALA A 61 15.23 2.14 -6.41
C ALA A 61 15.31 1.53 -7.82
N LEU A 62 14.40 0.61 -8.15
CA LEU A 62 14.28 0.05 -9.49
C LEU A 62 13.87 1.11 -10.52
N SER A 63 12.93 1.99 -10.20
CA SER A 63 12.51 3.09 -11.09
C SER A 63 13.65 4.04 -11.44
N LEU A 64 14.57 4.26 -10.49
CA LEU A 64 15.81 5.05 -10.71
C LEU A 64 16.81 4.33 -11.64
N THR A 65 16.77 3.00 -11.69
CA THR A 65 17.67 2.20 -12.54
C THR A 65 17.10 2.02 -13.95
N VAL A 66 15.77 1.88 -14.05
CA VAL A 66 15.06 1.60 -15.31
C VAL A 66 14.91 2.86 -16.17
N SER A 67 14.77 4.04 -15.55
CA SER A 67 14.63 5.30 -16.28
C SER A 67 15.73 6.30 -15.93
N PRO A 68 16.37 6.95 -16.92
CA PRO A 68 17.37 7.99 -16.67
C PRO A 68 16.75 9.32 -16.17
N GLY A 69 15.46 9.36 -15.83
CA GLY A 69 14.73 10.57 -15.48
C GLY A 69 14.08 10.50 -14.10
N TRP A 70 13.89 11.66 -13.47
CA TRP A 70 13.30 11.79 -12.14
C TRP A 70 11.78 11.56 -12.09
N LYS A 71 11.12 11.45 -13.25
CA LYS A 71 9.65 11.32 -13.36
C LYS A 71 9.10 10.04 -12.73
N MET A 72 9.66 8.87 -13.07
CA MET A 72 9.15 7.59 -12.55
C MET A 72 9.34 7.47 -11.03
N PRO A 73 10.53 7.75 -10.45
CA PRO A 73 10.72 7.72 -9.00
C PRO A 73 9.77 8.67 -8.24
N LEU A 74 9.60 9.91 -8.73
CA LEU A 74 8.70 10.89 -8.12
C LEU A 74 7.24 10.40 -8.11
N LEU A 75 6.77 9.84 -9.22
CA LEU A 75 5.42 9.28 -9.30
C LEU A 75 5.25 8.09 -8.35
N THR A 76 6.25 7.20 -8.27
CA THR A 76 6.22 6.04 -7.37
C THR A 76 6.19 6.47 -5.90
N VAL A 77 7.01 7.46 -5.51
CA VAL A 77 6.99 8.05 -4.17
C VAL A 77 5.63 8.70 -3.90
N SER A 78 5.12 9.49 -4.83
CA SER A 78 3.83 10.19 -4.68
C SER A 78 2.67 9.22 -4.51
N LEU A 79 2.67 8.10 -5.25
CA LEU A 79 1.67 7.03 -5.11
C LEU A 79 1.69 6.43 -3.69
N PHE A 80 2.87 6.07 -3.18
CA PHE A 80 2.99 5.49 -1.85
C PHE A 80 2.60 6.48 -0.76
N VAL A 81 3.02 7.74 -0.88
CA VAL A 81 2.62 8.81 0.06
C VAL A 81 1.10 9.02 0.04
N ALA A 82 0.47 9.03 -1.13
CA ALA A 82 -0.99 9.15 -1.25
C ALA A 82 -1.70 7.95 -0.60
N LEU A 83 -1.23 6.73 -0.82
CA LEU A 83 -1.78 5.52 -0.18
C LEU A 83 -1.60 5.54 1.34
N GLU A 84 -0.45 5.99 1.84
CA GLU A 84 -0.18 6.18 3.26
C GLU A 84 -1.08 7.26 3.87
N LEU A 85 -1.28 8.39 3.18
CA LEU A 85 -2.20 9.44 3.60
C LEU A 85 -3.63 8.92 3.68
N VAL A 86 -4.10 8.20 2.66
CA VAL A 86 -5.44 7.59 2.66
C VAL A 86 -5.55 6.59 3.81
N SER A 87 -4.55 5.74 4.01
CA SER A 87 -4.53 4.77 5.11
C SER A 87 -4.52 5.44 6.49
N ASN A 88 -3.73 6.50 6.68
CA ASN A 88 -3.66 7.27 7.92
C ASN A 88 -4.96 8.03 8.19
N ASN A 89 -5.57 8.61 7.15
CA ASN A 89 -6.90 9.19 7.28
C ASN A 89 -7.87 8.12 7.77
N ILE A 90 -7.87 6.93 7.15
CA ILE A 90 -8.72 5.79 7.54
C ILE A 90 -8.57 5.38 8.99
N LEU A 91 -7.34 5.32 9.49
CA LEU A 91 -7.06 4.97 10.87
C LEU A 91 -7.49 6.08 11.84
N SER A 92 -7.36 7.34 11.46
CA SER A 92 -7.76 8.49 12.28
C SER A 92 -9.29 8.58 12.47
N HIS A 93 -10.08 8.31 11.43
CA HIS A 93 -11.54 8.36 11.54
C HIS A 93 -12.18 7.12 12.18
N GLY A 94 -11.42 6.05 12.43
CA GLY A 94 -11.89 4.91 13.24
C GLY A 94 -11.98 5.18 14.74
N CYS A 95 -11.24 6.18 15.25
CA CYS A 95 -11.13 6.46 16.69
C CYS A 95 -11.82 7.75 17.16
N THR A 96 -12.26 8.63 16.25
CA THR A 96 -13.06 9.83 16.62
C THR A 96 -14.56 9.52 16.58
N GLY A 97 -14.96 8.48 17.29
CA GLY A 97 -16.36 8.05 17.42
C GLY A 97 -16.83 7.89 18.87
N ARG A 98 -15.98 8.10 19.87
CA ARG A 98 -16.38 7.99 21.28
C ARG A 98 -15.61 8.94 22.19
N ALA A 99 -15.83 10.23 21.99
CA ALA A 99 -16.00 11.15 23.11
C ALA A 99 -17.44 11.66 23.00
N PRO A 100 -18.28 11.33 23.99
CA PRO A 100 -18.78 12.44 24.81
C PRO A 100 -18.84 12.08 26.30
N GLY A 101 -18.38 13.02 27.13
CA GLY A 101 -18.76 13.15 28.55
C GLY A 101 -18.14 12.14 29.50
#